data_AF-A0A0M3DAI4-F1
#
_entry.id   AF-A0A0M3DAI4-F1
#
_cell.length_a   1.000
_cell.length_b   1.000
_cell.length_c   1.000
_cell.angle_alpha   90.00
_cell.angle_beta   90.00
_cell.angle_gamma   90.00
#
_symmetry.space_group_name_H-M   'P 1'
#
loop_
_entity.id
_entity.type
_entity.pdbx_description
1 polymer ?
#
loop_
_entity_poly.entity_id
_entity_poly.type
_entity_poly.pdbx_seq_one_letter_code
_entity_poly.pdbx_strand_id
1 'polypeptide(L)'
;MSSTGKAGRPKASSRETLAEAACELFLERGYAATSVADITQRAGVSRSSFFNYFASKSDVLWSGIDERVGEAVESLRGLGRVATGESVREILLRVVHDFAPDPLALALRNAGAMGLEDELVRDTGLRMARLSAAVSLAASSAGVDVIRADILGAAHAAAVLSSLRVWAEQGAGRGTPETVLREALAMIHDLPWS
;
A
#
# COMPACT_ATOMS: atom_id res chain seq x y z
N MET A 1 -9.79 8.07 -46.76
CA MET A 1 -9.05 7.21 -45.81
C MET A 1 -8.60 8.10 -44.66
N SER A 2 -9.35 8.14 -43.55
CA SER A 2 -8.99 8.94 -42.37
C SER A 2 -8.62 7.98 -41.25
N SER A 3 -7.33 8.00 -40.90
CA SER A 3 -6.70 7.25 -39.82
C SER A 3 -7.16 7.81 -38.46
N THR A 4 -7.99 7.07 -37.75
CA THR A 4 -8.33 7.33 -36.35
C THR A 4 -7.15 6.97 -35.46
N GLY A 5 -6.55 7.99 -34.82
CA GLY A 5 -5.54 7.78 -33.79
C GLY A 5 -6.12 6.95 -32.64
N LYS A 6 -5.46 5.85 -32.29
CA LYS A 6 -5.77 5.08 -31.07
C LYS A 6 -5.59 5.99 -29.86
N ALA A 7 -6.70 6.49 -29.31
CA ALA A 7 -6.72 7.02 -27.96
C ALA A 7 -6.18 5.91 -27.03
N GLY A 8 -5.05 6.16 -26.37
CA GLY A 8 -4.46 5.21 -25.44
C GLY A 8 -5.47 4.87 -24.34
N ARG A 9 -5.61 3.57 -24.02
CA ARG A 9 -6.47 3.13 -22.91
C ARG A 9 -6.02 3.83 -21.62
N PRO A 10 -6.93 4.31 -20.75
CA PRO A 10 -6.54 5.05 -19.55
C PRO A 10 -5.48 4.30 -18.75
N LYS A 11 -4.44 5.01 -18.29
CA LYS A 11 -3.30 4.40 -17.57
C LYS A 11 -3.74 3.66 -16.30
N ALA A 12 -4.73 4.19 -15.58
CA ALA A 12 -5.29 3.59 -14.37
C ALA A 12 -5.90 2.21 -14.65
N SER A 13 -6.72 2.10 -15.69
CA SER A 13 -7.32 0.82 -16.14
C SER A 13 -6.26 -0.24 -16.48
N SER A 14 -5.07 0.15 -16.96
CA SER A 14 -4.01 -0.82 -17.26
C SER A 14 -3.29 -1.35 -16.02
N ARG A 15 -3.13 -0.55 -14.95
CA ARG A 15 -2.58 -1.03 -13.65
C ARG A 15 -3.56 -1.97 -12.96
N GLU A 16 -4.83 -1.60 -12.90
CA GLU A 16 -5.89 -2.40 -12.28
C GLU A 16 -6.05 -3.76 -12.97
N THR A 17 -6.16 -3.78 -14.31
CA THR A 17 -6.25 -5.05 -15.07
C THR A 17 -5.01 -5.94 -14.88
N LEU A 18 -3.82 -5.35 -14.71
CA LEU A 18 -2.60 -6.11 -14.40
C LEU A 18 -2.67 -6.74 -12.99
N ALA A 19 -3.18 -6.00 -12.00
CA ALA A 19 -3.30 -6.47 -10.61
C ALA A 19 -4.34 -7.58 -10.48
N GLU A 20 -5.49 -7.44 -11.14
CA GLU A 20 -6.52 -8.47 -11.23
C GLU A 20 -5.96 -9.74 -11.86
N ALA A 21 -5.37 -9.64 -13.06
CA ALA A 21 -4.79 -10.78 -13.76
C ALA A 21 -3.68 -11.47 -12.96
N ALA A 22 -2.83 -10.71 -12.27
CA ALA A 22 -1.79 -11.26 -11.40
C ALA A 22 -2.39 -12.04 -10.24
N CYS A 23 -3.37 -11.47 -9.54
CA CYS A 23 -4.01 -12.09 -8.39
C CYS A 23 -4.79 -13.36 -8.76
N GLU A 24 -5.53 -13.35 -9.87
CA GLU A 24 -6.18 -14.56 -10.42
C GLU A 24 -5.16 -15.67 -10.69
N LEU A 25 -4.07 -15.36 -11.38
CA LEU A 25 -3.04 -16.35 -11.69
C LEU A 25 -2.33 -16.87 -10.44
N PHE A 26 -2.11 -16.02 -9.44
CA PHE A 26 -1.54 -16.46 -8.17
C PHE A 26 -2.49 -17.38 -7.40
N LEU A 27 -3.81 -17.16 -7.48
CA LEU A 27 -4.81 -18.10 -6.93
C LEU A 27 -4.84 -19.42 -7.70
N GLU A 28 -4.83 -19.37 -9.03
CA GLU A 28 -5.00 -20.55 -9.90
C GLU A 28 -3.86 -21.55 -9.76
N ARG A 29 -2.61 -21.07 -9.62
CA ARG A 29 -1.41 -21.93 -9.72
C ARG A 29 -0.25 -21.52 -8.80
N GLY A 30 -0.43 -20.50 -7.97
CA GLY A 30 0.61 -19.98 -7.09
C GLY A 30 1.53 -18.94 -7.74
N TYR A 31 2.20 -18.17 -6.89
CA TYR A 31 3.14 -17.12 -7.24
C TYR A 31 4.33 -17.67 -8.02
N ALA A 32 5.00 -18.71 -7.49
CA ALA A 32 6.22 -19.26 -8.07
C ALA A 32 6.02 -19.74 -9.53
N ALA A 33 4.88 -20.36 -9.83
CA ALA A 33 4.54 -20.88 -11.16
C ALA A 33 4.02 -19.82 -12.15
N THR A 34 3.80 -18.58 -11.70
CA THR A 34 3.28 -17.48 -12.53
C THR A 34 4.42 -16.58 -13.02
N SER A 35 4.55 -16.39 -14.33
CA SER A 35 5.53 -15.46 -14.91
C SER A 35 4.90 -14.11 -15.26
N VAL A 36 5.74 -13.06 -15.40
CA VAL A 36 5.30 -11.76 -15.93
C VAL A 36 4.69 -11.90 -17.33
N ALA A 37 5.20 -12.83 -18.15
CA ALA A 37 4.67 -13.06 -19.50
C ALA A 37 3.21 -13.53 -19.43
N ASP A 38 2.91 -14.47 -18.52
CA ASP A 38 1.55 -14.96 -18.35
C ASP A 38 0.59 -13.86 -17.88
N ILE A 39 1.02 -13.04 -16.92
CA ILE A 39 0.23 -11.90 -16.42
C ILE A 39 -0.09 -10.95 -17.57
N THR A 40 0.92 -10.58 -18.35
CA THR A 40 0.74 -9.66 -19.49
C THR A 40 -0.16 -10.23 -20.58
N GLN A 41 -0.06 -11.54 -20.83
CA GLN A 41 -0.93 -12.25 -21.77
C GLN A 41 -2.38 -12.24 -21.29
N ARG A 42 -2.63 -12.56 -20.01
CA ARG A 42 -3.97 -12.55 -19.39
C ARG A 42 -4.59 -11.15 -19.41
N ALA A 43 -3.81 -10.14 -19.06
CA ALA A 43 -4.25 -8.74 -19.04
C ALA A 43 -4.38 -8.10 -20.44
N GLY A 44 -3.89 -8.75 -21.50
CA GLY A 44 -3.90 -8.19 -22.85
C GLY A 44 -3.02 -6.94 -23.00
N VAL A 45 -1.91 -6.87 -22.26
CA VAL A 45 -0.95 -5.75 -22.29
C VAL A 45 0.44 -6.24 -22.66
N SER A 46 1.32 -5.34 -23.09
CA SER A 46 2.70 -5.72 -23.44
C SER A 46 3.58 -5.90 -22.20
N ARG A 47 4.63 -6.72 -22.32
CA ARG A 47 5.67 -6.84 -21.29
C ARG A 47 6.37 -5.49 -21.00
N SER A 48 6.58 -4.66 -22.01
CA SER A 48 7.11 -3.30 -21.80
C SER A 48 6.15 -2.46 -20.96
N SER A 49 4.84 -2.54 -21.21
CA SER A 49 3.84 -1.84 -20.43
C SER A 49 3.86 -2.28 -18.97
N PHE A 50 4.07 -3.57 -18.67
CA PHE A 50 4.21 -4.06 -17.30
C PHE A 50 5.37 -3.40 -16.57
N PHE A 51 6.57 -3.44 -17.17
CA PHE A 51 7.78 -2.90 -16.53
C PHE A 51 7.80 -1.37 -16.44
N ASN A 52 6.93 -0.67 -17.18
CA ASN A 52 6.71 0.76 -16.97
C ASN A 52 6.03 1.07 -15.63
N TYR A 53 5.34 0.09 -15.03
CA TYR A 53 4.58 0.26 -13.79
C TYR A 53 5.18 -0.47 -12.59
N PHE A 54 5.76 -1.64 -12.82
CA PHE A 54 6.12 -2.58 -11.76
C PHE A 54 7.50 -3.17 -11.99
N ALA A 55 8.32 -3.21 -10.94
CA ALA A 55 9.65 -3.82 -11.00
C ALA A 55 9.56 -5.35 -10.93
N SER A 56 8.57 -5.88 -10.21
CA SER A 56 8.33 -7.29 -10.01
C SER A 56 6.85 -7.67 -10.14
N LYS A 57 6.56 -8.97 -10.18
CA LYS A 57 5.19 -9.50 -10.23
C LYS A 57 4.44 -9.40 -8.89
N SER A 58 5.13 -9.26 -7.75
CA SER A 58 4.46 -9.03 -6.45
C SER A 58 4.06 -7.57 -6.28
N ASP A 59 4.86 -6.62 -6.80
CA ASP A 59 4.56 -5.18 -6.74
C ASP A 59 3.18 -4.80 -7.29
N VAL A 60 2.69 -5.58 -8.25
CA VAL A 60 1.39 -5.35 -8.91
C VAL A 60 0.25 -5.33 -7.88
N LEU A 61 0.31 -6.22 -6.89
CA LEU A 61 -0.71 -6.35 -5.84
C LEU A 61 -0.79 -5.07 -4.99
N TRP A 62 0.31 -4.37 -4.81
CA TRP A 62 0.40 -3.21 -3.94
C TRP A 62 0.09 -1.88 -4.64
N SER A 63 -0.27 -1.94 -5.92
CA SER A 63 -0.34 -0.78 -6.80
C SER A 63 -1.20 0.37 -6.28
N GLY A 64 -2.35 0.07 -5.67
CA GLY A 64 -3.25 1.05 -5.06
C GLY A 64 -2.74 1.61 -3.74
N ILE A 65 -2.06 0.80 -2.92
CA ILE A 65 -1.45 1.27 -1.67
C ILE A 65 -0.22 2.13 -1.94
N ASP A 66 0.57 1.82 -2.96
CA ASP A 66 1.79 2.59 -3.29
C ASP A 66 1.53 4.04 -3.64
N GLU A 67 0.46 4.30 -4.40
CA GLU A 67 0.04 5.64 -4.77
C GLU A 67 -0.34 6.43 -3.51
N ARG A 68 -1.18 5.85 -2.67
CA ARG A 68 -1.64 6.46 -1.42
C ARG A 68 -0.52 6.67 -0.40
N VAL A 69 0.41 5.71 -0.28
CA VAL A 69 1.63 5.86 0.53
C VAL A 69 2.50 6.99 0.00
N GLY A 70 2.62 7.12 -1.33
CA GLY A 70 3.33 8.24 -1.95
C GLY A 70 2.72 9.59 -1.57
N GLU A 71 1.41 9.73 -1.72
CA GLU A 71 0.67 10.94 -1.35
C GLU A 71 0.79 11.28 0.15
N ALA A 72 0.70 10.26 1.01
CA ALA A 72 0.87 10.44 2.45
C ALA A 72 2.29 10.89 2.81
N VAL A 73 3.33 10.31 2.18
CA VAL A 73 4.73 10.70 2.39
C VAL A 73 4.95 12.18 2.00
N GLU A 74 4.43 12.61 0.85
CA GLU A 74 4.55 14.01 0.43
C GLU A 74 3.77 14.96 1.34
N SER A 75 2.58 14.55 1.79
CA SER A 75 1.77 15.34 2.73
C SER A 75 2.46 15.50 4.09
N LEU A 76 3.05 14.42 4.63
CA LEU A 76 3.79 14.44 5.89
C LEU A 76 5.02 15.36 5.81
N ARG A 77 5.76 15.30 4.69
CA ARG A 77 6.89 16.20 4.42
C ARG A 77 6.45 17.67 4.36
N GLY A 78 5.28 17.92 3.79
CA GLY A 78 4.70 19.26 3.66
C GLY A 78 4.31 19.93 4.98
N LEU A 79 4.12 19.17 6.07
CA LEU A 79 3.74 19.73 7.38
C LEU A 79 4.85 20.59 8.00
N GLY A 80 6.12 20.21 7.84
CA GLY A 80 7.26 20.92 8.45
C GLY A 80 7.11 21.12 9.97
N ARG A 81 7.32 22.35 10.44
CA ARG A 81 7.31 22.69 11.88
C ARG A 81 5.92 22.71 12.52
N VAL A 82 4.85 22.74 11.72
CA VAL A 82 3.47 22.80 12.23
C VAL A 82 2.83 21.41 12.32
N ALA A 83 3.61 20.35 12.11
CA ALA A 83 3.15 18.98 12.28
C ALA A 83 2.66 18.74 13.71
N THR A 84 1.53 18.05 13.81
CA THR A 84 0.91 17.65 15.07
C THR A 84 0.54 16.17 14.98
N GLY A 85 0.37 15.50 16.13
CA GLY A 85 -0.11 14.12 16.14
C GLY A 85 -1.46 13.96 15.43
N GLU A 86 -2.33 14.97 15.50
CA GLU A 86 -3.62 14.98 14.79
C GLU A 86 -3.45 15.03 13.27
N SER A 87 -2.67 16.00 12.75
CA SER A 87 -2.45 16.12 11.30
C SER A 87 -1.75 14.90 10.71
N VAL A 88 -0.81 14.29 11.45
CA VAL A 88 -0.20 13.01 11.07
C VAL A 88 -1.23 11.89 11.00
N ARG A 89 -2.08 11.73 12.03
CA ARG A 89 -3.13 10.69 12.04
C ARG A 89 -4.12 10.87 10.90
N GLU A 90 -4.54 12.09 10.61
CA GLU A 90 -5.44 12.39 9.48
C GLU A 90 -4.83 11.98 8.14
N ILE A 91 -3.55 12.27 7.91
CA ILE A 91 -2.87 11.87 6.68
C ILE A 91 -2.78 10.34 6.57
N LEU A 92 -2.45 9.66 7.66
CA LEU A 92 -2.34 8.19 7.66
C LEU A 92 -3.68 7.50 7.46
N LEU A 93 -4.78 8.05 7.99
CA LEU A 93 -6.13 7.54 7.75
C LEU A 93 -6.50 7.56 6.25
N ARG A 94 -6.05 8.58 5.51
CA ARG A 94 -6.29 8.67 4.05
C ARG A 94 -5.63 7.53 3.26
N VAL A 95 -4.58 6.90 3.80
CA VAL A 95 -3.92 5.76 3.13
C VAL A 95 -4.88 4.60 2.93
N VAL A 96 -5.78 4.37 3.89
CA VAL A 96 -6.74 3.24 3.86
C VAL A 96 -8.18 3.69 3.66
N HIS A 97 -8.41 5.00 3.47
CA HIS A 97 -9.74 5.56 3.29
C HIS A 97 -10.41 5.02 2.01
N ASP A 98 -11.68 4.63 2.10
CA ASP A 98 -12.42 3.97 1.01
C ASP A 98 -11.64 2.83 0.33
N PHE A 99 -10.76 2.16 1.07
CA PHE A 99 -10.04 1.00 0.56
C PHE A 99 -11.01 -0.17 0.47
N ALA A 100 -11.45 -0.47 -0.75
CA ALA A 100 -12.33 -1.58 -1.05
C ALA A 100 -11.55 -2.91 -1.08
N PRO A 101 -12.24 -4.06 -0.97
CA PRO A 101 -11.64 -5.35 -1.26
C PRO A 101 -11.05 -5.33 -2.68
N ASP A 102 -9.74 -5.50 -2.77
CA ASP A 102 -8.95 -5.42 -3.99
C ASP A 102 -8.05 -6.66 -4.13
N PRO A 103 -7.27 -6.78 -5.21
CA PRO A 103 -6.28 -7.85 -5.37
C PRO A 103 -5.33 -8.02 -4.17
N LEU A 104 -4.98 -6.93 -3.46
CA LEU A 104 -4.14 -6.99 -2.27
C LEU A 104 -4.84 -7.66 -1.10
N ALA A 105 -6.09 -7.30 -0.81
CA ALA A 105 -6.87 -7.91 0.26
C ALA A 105 -7.00 -9.43 0.06
N LEU A 106 -7.24 -9.85 -1.19
CA LEU A 106 -7.32 -11.26 -1.54
C LEU A 106 -5.97 -11.96 -1.40
N ALA A 107 -4.88 -11.30 -1.77
CA ALA A 107 -3.52 -11.83 -1.60
C ALA A 107 -3.12 -11.97 -0.14
N LEU A 108 -3.37 -10.95 0.69
CA LEU A 108 -3.11 -10.98 2.13
C LEU A 108 -3.87 -12.13 2.80
N ARG A 109 -5.15 -12.30 2.46
CA ARG A 109 -6.00 -13.36 3.02
C ARG A 109 -5.55 -14.77 2.61
N ASN A 110 -5.05 -14.93 1.37
CA ASN A 110 -4.72 -16.23 0.80
C ASN A 110 -3.20 -16.41 0.59
N ALA A 111 -2.37 -15.70 1.35
CA ALA A 111 -0.93 -15.64 1.16
C ALA A 111 -0.29 -17.03 1.04
N GLY A 112 -0.62 -17.95 1.96
CA GLY A 112 -0.08 -19.31 1.93
C GLY A 112 -0.64 -20.23 0.86
N ALA A 113 -1.89 -20.01 0.42
CA ALA A 113 -2.43 -20.74 -0.72
C ALA A 113 -1.78 -20.29 -2.04
N MET A 114 -1.44 -18.99 -2.13
CA MET A 114 -0.75 -18.42 -3.28
C MET A 114 0.78 -18.60 -3.22
N GLY A 115 1.37 -18.92 -2.07
CA GLY A 115 2.82 -18.96 -1.87
C GLY A 115 3.46 -17.57 -1.98
N LEU A 116 2.89 -16.59 -1.26
CA LEU A 116 3.25 -15.16 -1.30
C LEU A 116 3.85 -14.64 0.02
N GLU A 117 4.05 -15.50 1.02
CA GLU A 117 4.40 -15.08 2.38
C GLU A 117 5.67 -14.23 2.42
N ASP A 118 6.75 -14.71 1.80
CA ASP A 118 8.04 -14.03 1.80
C ASP A 118 7.98 -12.70 1.02
N GLU A 119 7.25 -12.69 -0.09
CA GLU A 119 7.03 -11.52 -0.92
C GLU A 119 6.24 -10.44 -0.18
N LEU A 120 5.14 -10.83 0.45
CA LEU A 120 4.30 -9.90 1.20
C LEU A 120 5.05 -9.34 2.42
N VAL A 121 5.86 -10.13 3.11
CA VAL A 121 6.73 -9.65 4.19
C VAL A 121 7.72 -8.60 3.67
N ARG A 122 8.43 -8.92 2.58
CA ARG A 122 9.41 -8.02 1.95
C ARG A 122 8.76 -6.71 1.50
N ASP A 123 7.66 -6.81 0.79
CA ASP A 123 6.97 -5.68 0.18
C ASP A 123 6.27 -4.82 1.24
N THR A 124 5.75 -5.41 2.31
CA THR A 124 5.24 -4.69 3.49
C THR A 124 6.37 -3.89 4.15
N GLY A 125 7.55 -4.50 4.31
CA GLY A 125 8.72 -3.86 4.91
C GLY A 125 9.13 -2.57 4.20
N LEU A 126 9.11 -2.56 2.86
CA LEU A 126 9.42 -1.37 2.07
C LEU A 126 8.46 -0.22 2.37
N ARG A 127 7.15 -0.48 2.43
CA ARG A 127 6.12 0.55 2.67
C ARG A 127 6.15 1.03 4.11
N MET A 128 6.36 0.12 5.06
CA MET A 128 6.55 0.45 6.46
C MET A 128 7.76 1.37 6.66
N ALA A 129 8.90 1.07 6.03
CA ALA A 129 10.09 1.92 6.11
C ALA A 129 9.85 3.33 5.54
N ARG A 130 9.15 3.43 4.39
CA ARG A 130 8.82 4.72 3.76
C ARG A 130 7.93 5.60 4.65
N LEU A 131 6.85 5.03 5.19
CA LEU A 131 5.95 5.76 6.10
C LEU A 131 6.66 6.12 7.40
N SER A 132 7.43 5.19 7.97
CA SER A 132 8.17 5.41 9.22
C SER A 132 9.12 6.58 9.10
N ALA A 133 9.90 6.65 8.03
CA ALA A 133 10.82 7.74 7.77
C ALA A 133 10.08 9.09 7.59
N ALA A 134 8.93 9.10 6.91
CA ALA A 134 8.16 10.32 6.70
C ALA A 134 7.55 10.87 7.99
N VAL A 135 6.99 10.00 8.83
CA VAL A 135 6.43 10.39 10.13
C VAL A 135 7.55 10.82 11.09
N SER A 136 8.67 10.10 11.14
CA SER A 136 9.83 10.47 11.96
C SER A 136 10.41 11.83 11.56
N LEU A 137 10.47 12.12 10.26
CA LEU A 137 10.89 13.43 9.76
C LEU A 137 9.91 14.54 10.17
N ALA A 138 8.60 14.30 10.06
CA ALA A 138 7.59 15.26 10.50
C ALA A 138 7.72 15.53 12.01
N ALA A 139 7.91 14.48 12.81
CA ALA A 139 8.11 14.55 14.26
C ALA A 139 9.33 15.39 14.62
N SER A 140 10.47 15.05 14.02
CA SER A 140 11.72 15.79 14.23
C SER A 140 11.58 17.26 13.82
N SER A 141 10.86 17.54 12.73
CA SER A 141 10.65 18.91 12.23
C SER A 141 9.80 19.77 13.18
N ALA A 142 8.90 19.16 13.95
CA ALA A 142 8.12 19.82 14.99
C ALA A 142 8.85 19.93 16.35
N GLY A 143 10.10 19.46 16.45
CA GLY A 143 10.90 19.57 17.67
C GLY A 143 10.88 18.34 18.57
N VAL A 144 10.27 17.23 18.12
CA VAL A 144 10.31 15.95 18.85
C VAL A 144 11.74 15.39 18.82
N ASP A 145 12.21 14.84 19.95
CA ASP A 145 13.55 14.23 20.03
C ASP A 145 13.70 13.05 19.07
N VAL A 146 14.93 12.80 18.61
CA VAL A 146 15.21 11.85 17.52
C VAL A 146 14.77 10.41 17.82
N ILE A 147 14.92 9.93 19.07
CA ILE A 147 14.56 8.55 19.43
C ILE A 147 13.03 8.44 19.46
N ARG A 148 12.36 9.41 20.06
CA ARG A 148 10.90 9.45 20.10
C ARG A 148 10.28 9.62 18.72
N ALA A 149 10.86 10.47 17.87
CA ALA A 149 10.44 10.64 16.49
C ALA A 149 10.55 9.33 15.69
N ASP A 150 11.65 8.58 15.86
CA ASP A 150 11.84 7.28 15.24
C ASP A 150 10.81 6.25 15.71
N ILE A 151 10.59 6.13 17.03
CA ILE A 151 9.57 5.23 17.60
C ILE A 151 8.17 5.59 17.13
N LEU A 152 7.83 6.88 17.11
CA LEU A 152 6.55 7.35 16.59
C LEU A 152 6.39 6.99 15.12
N GLY A 153 7.44 7.17 14.31
CA GLY A 153 7.44 6.78 12.91
C GLY A 153 7.16 5.30 12.72
N ALA A 154 7.90 4.45 13.42
CA ALA A 154 7.77 3.00 13.34
C ALA A 154 6.38 2.53 13.78
N ALA A 155 5.86 3.05 14.90
CA ALA A 155 4.56 2.68 15.44
C ALA A 155 3.41 3.07 14.49
N HIS A 156 3.44 4.28 13.94
CA HIS A 156 2.41 4.75 13.01
C HIS A 156 2.44 3.99 11.68
N ALA A 157 3.62 3.71 11.14
CA ALA A 157 3.76 2.90 9.94
C ALA A 157 3.25 1.47 10.17
N ALA A 158 3.62 0.85 11.29
CA ALA A 158 3.14 -0.48 11.65
C ALA A 158 1.61 -0.52 11.81
N ALA A 159 0.99 0.52 12.37
CA ALA A 159 -0.46 0.62 12.49
C ALA A 159 -1.16 0.60 11.13
N VAL A 160 -0.66 1.36 10.14
CA VAL A 160 -1.22 1.40 8.78
C VAL A 160 -1.13 0.05 8.07
N LEU A 161 0.05 -0.58 8.08
CA LEU A 161 0.22 -1.85 7.36
C LEU A 161 -0.46 -3.02 8.09
N SER A 162 -0.49 -2.99 9.42
CA SER A 162 -1.19 -4.01 10.22
C SER A 162 -2.69 -3.90 10.08
N SER A 163 -3.26 -2.70 9.96
CA SER A 163 -4.72 -2.55 9.80
C SER A 163 -5.21 -3.21 8.51
N LEU A 164 -4.48 -3.05 7.40
CA LEU A 164 -4.77 -3.71 6.13
C LEU A 164 -4.70 -5.24 6.26
N ARG A 165 -3.60 -5.75 6.82
CA ARG A 165 -3.39 -7.20 7.00
C ARG A 165 -4.46 -7.83 7.90
N VAL A 166 -4.68 -7.24 9.08
CA VAL A 166 -5.65 -7.76 10.06
C VAL A 166 -7.07 -7.72 9.50
N TRP A 167 -7.46 -6.63 8.83
CA TRP A 167 -8.76 -6.55 8.15
C TRP A 167 -8.92 -7.62 7.07
N ALA A 168 -7.92 -7.82 6.23
CA ALA A 168 -7.97 -8.83 5.16
C ALA A 168 -8.07 -10.27 5.71
N GLU A 169 -7.28 -10.59 6.75
CA GLU A 169 -7.29 -11.89 7.42
C GLU A 169 -8.62 -12.21 8.12
N GLN A 170 -9.24 -11.22 8.76
CA GLN A 170 -10.54 -11.38 9.43
C GLN A 170 -11.73 -11.49 8.47
N GLY A 171 -11.50 -11.18 7.18
CA GLY A 171 -12.50 -11.15 6.13
C GLY A 171 -13.13 -9.77 6.00
N ALA A 172 -13.04 -9.20 4.80
CA ALA A 172 -13.45 -7.82 4.47
C ALA A 172 -14.93 -7.47 4.70
N GLY A 173 -15.77 -8.41 5.15
CA GLY A 173 -17.15 -8.16 5.56
C GLY A 173 -17.31 -7.73 7.03
N ARG A 174 -16.24 -7.74 7.84
CA ARG A 174 -16.26 -7.37 9.26
C ARG A 174 -15.74 -5.95 9.52
N GLY A 175 -16.13 -5.00 8.66
CA GLY A 175 -15.74 -3.59 8.76
C GLY A 175 -14.75 -3.17 7.67
N THR A 176 -14.07 -2.04 7.88
CA THR A 176 -13.12 -1.44 6.94
C THR A 176 -11.72 -1.42 7.55
N PRO A 177 -10.65 -1.38 6.73
CA PRO A 177 -9.29 -1.21 7.26
C PRO A 177 -9.13 0.14 7.97
N GLU A 178 -9.98 1.12 7.65
CA GLU A 178 -10.05 2.40 8.36
C GLU A 178 -10.51 2.23 9.81
N THR A 179 -11.54 1.41 10.08
CA THR A 179 -11.97 1.13 11.47
C THR A 179 -10.85 0.48 12.27
N VAL A 180 -10.19 -0.53 11.70
CA VAL A 180 -9.05 -1.21 12.35
C VAL A 180 -7.89 -0.23 12.58
N LEU A 181 -7.64 0.67 11.64
CA LEU A 181 -6.60 1.70 11.78
C LEU A 181 -6.93 2.69 12.89
N ARG A 182 -8.19 3.16 12.99
CA ARG A 182 -8.60 4.07 14.08
C ARG A 182 -8.39 3.43 15.44
N GLU A 183 -8.73 2.15 15.60
CA GLU A 183 -8.47 1.39 16.82
C GLU A 183 -6.96 1.28 17.10
N ALA A 184 -6.15 0.92 16.10
CA ALA A 184 -4.70 0.83 16.25
C ALA A 184 -4.06 2.17 16.62
N LEU A 185 -4.47 3.27 15.98
CA LEU A 185 -3.97 4.61 16.27
C LEU A 185 -4.38 5.10 17.66
N ALA A 186 -5.55 4.68 18.17
CA ALA A 186 -5.97 5.01 19.53
C ALA A 186 -5.13 4.30 20.61
N MET A 187 -4.56 3.12 20.28
CA MET A 187 -3.63 2.39 21.18
C MET A 187 -2.24 3.02 21.22
N ILE A 188 -1.87 3.81 20.19
CA ILE A 188 -0.66 4.65 20.21
C ILE A 188 -0.98 5.88 21.09
N HIS A 189 -1.04 5.65 22.39
CA HIS A 189 -1.30 6.70 23.37
C HIS A 189 -0.24 7.81 23.31
N ASP A 190 -0.71 9.03 23.56
CA ASP A 190 0.01 10.30 23.60
C ASP A 190 1.41 10.21 24.22
N LEU A 191 2.40 9.85 23.41
CA LEU A 191 3.71 10.47 23.49
C LEU A 191 3.51 11.83 22.84
N PRO A 192 3.18 12.90 23.59
CA PRO A 192 2.89 14.17 22.97
C PRO A 192 4.04 14.56 22.04
N TRP A 193 3.64 15.05 20.88
CA TRP A 193 4.36 16.03 20.09
C TRP A 193 4.48 17.36 20.87
N SER A 194 4.77 17.29 22.17
CA SER A 194 4.97 18.44 23.05
C SER A 194 6.40 18.91 22.97
#